data_AF-A0A838KXS6-F1
#
_entry.id   AF-A0A838KXS6-F1
#
_cell.length_a   1.000
_cell.length_b   1.000
_cell.length_c   1.000
_cell.angle_alpha   90.00
_cell.angle_beta   90.00
_cell.angle_gamma   90.00
#
_symmetry.space_group_name_H-M   'P 1'
#
loop_
_entity.id
_entity.type
_entity.pdbx_description
1 polymer ?
#
loop_
_entity_poly.entity_id
_entity_poly.type
_entity_poly.pdbx_seq_one_letter_code
_entity_poly.pdbx_strand_id
1 'polypeptide(L)' 'MVISGGLEPGERLPPERELCSHLGVSRTVVREALNLLEARGLISIEHGRGAV' A
#
# COMPACT_ATOMS: atom_id res chain seq x y z
N MET A 1 -1.87 13.54 11.34
CA MET A 1 -1.72 12.09 11.57
C MET A 1 -1.08 11.48 10.34
N VAL A 2 0.25 11.53 10.34
CA VAL A 2 1.11 10.89 9.34
C VAL A 2 1.32 9.46 9.83
N ILE A 3 1.12 8.50 8.95
CA ILE A 3 1.28 7.06 9.18
C ILE A 3 2.69 6.84 9.76
N SER A 4 2.75 6.66 11.07
CA SER A 4 3.98 6.34 11.79
C SER A 4 4.15 4.84 11.70
N GLY A 5 4.85 4.41 10.66
CA GLY A 5 5.09 3.01 10.37
C GLY A 5 6.14 2.85 9.28
N GLY A 6 7.29 3.49 9.49
CA GLY A 6 8.60 3.15 8.92
C GLY A 6 8.65 2.44 7.58
N LEU A 7 8.03 3.00 6.55
CA LEU A 7 8.31 2.63 5.17
C LEU A 7 9.12 3.77 4.57
N GLU A 8 10.40 3.51 4.31
CA GLU A 8 11.25 4.43 3.57
C GLU A 8 10.75 4.52 2.12
N PRO A 9 10.88 5.69 1.45
CA PRO A 9 10.58 5.78 0.03
C PRO A 9 11.42 4.76 -0.77
N GLY A 10 10.76 3.81 -1.44
CA GLY A 10 11.40 2.68 -2.13
C GLY A 10 11.38 1.35 -1.35
N GLU A 11 10.84 1.34 -0.14
CA GLU A 11 10.65 0.13 0.66
C GLU A 11 9.37 -0.61 0.23
N ARG A 12 9.48 -1.93 0.06
CA ARG A 12 8.38 -2.75 -0.45
C ARG A 12 7.18 -2.72 0.49
N LEU A 13 6.03 -2.32 -0.04
CA LEU A 13 4.76 -2.43 0.66
C LEU A 13 4.40 -3.90 0.90
N PRO A 14 3.77 -4.20 2.05
CA PRO A 14 3.23 -5.51 2.31
C PRO A 14 2.19 -5.87 1.24
N PRO A 15 2.05 -7.16 0.88
CA PRO A 15 1.03 -7.59 -0.06
C PRO A 15 -0.37 -7.21 0.41
N GLU A 16 -1.29 -6.95 -0.54
CA GLU A 16 -2.65 -6.49 -0.26
C GLU A 16 -3.38 -7.34 0.79
N ARG A 17 -3.15 -8.66 0.78
CA ARG A 17 -3.75 -9.60 1.75
C ARG A 17 -3.31 -9.29 3.18
N GLU A 18 -2.06 -8.93 3.38
CA GLU A 18 -1.50 -8.61 4.68
C GLU A 18 -2.01 -7.24 5.14
N LEU A 19 -2.04 -6.25 4.23
CA LEU A 19 -2.68 -4.95 4.48
C LEU A 19 -4.16 -5.08 4.86
N CYS A 20 -4.91 -5.97 4.21
CA CYS A 20 -6.30 -6.27 4.57
C CYS A 20 -6.40 -6.79 6.01
N SER A 21 -5.52 -7.72 6.39
CA SER A 21 -5.51 -8.30 7.74
C SER A 21 -5.09 -7.28 8.80
N HIS A 22 -4.09 -6.45 8.52
CA HIS A 22 -3.61 -5.41 9.44
C HIS A 22 -4.61 -4.28 9.64
N LEU A 23 -5.29 -3.87 8.56
CA LEU A 23 -6.24 -2.75 8.57
C LEU A 23 -7.68 -3.20 8.83
N GLY A 24 -7.97 -4.51 8.77
CA GLY A 24 -9.33 -5.05 8.93
C GLY A 24 -10.29 -4.64 7.81
N VAL A 25 -9.78 -4.27 6.63
CA VAL A 25 -10.58 -3.78 5.50
C VAL A 25 -10.59 -4.77 4.33
N SER A 26 -11.56 -4.61 3.44
CA SER A 26 -11.67 -5.43 2.23
C SER A 26 -10.54 -5.13 1.23
N ARG A 27 -10.17 -6.14 0.42
CA ARG A 27 -9.18 -6.01 -0.67
C ARG A 27 -9.49 -4.86 -1.63
N THR A 28 -10.78 -4.62 -1.89
CA THR A 28 -11.20 -3.48 -2.70
C THR A 28 -10.78 -2.15 -2.09
N VAL A 29 -10.93 -1.98 -0.77
CA VAL A 29 -10.56 -0.75 -0.05
C VAL A 29 -9.06 -0.57 -0.04
N VAL A 30 -8.29 -1.64 0.19
CA VAL A 30 -6.83 -1.60 0.12
C VAL A 30 -6.36 -1.18 -1.27
N ARG A 31 -6.92 -1.77 -2.33
CA ARG A 31 -6.56 -1.44 -3.71
C ARG A 31 -6.86 0.01 -4.05
N GLU A 32 -8.04 0.53 -3.68
CA GLU A 32 -8.38 1.94 -3.88
C GLU A 32 -7.42 2.88 -3.12
N ALA A 33 -7.05 2.53 -1.89
CA ALA A 33 -6.10 3.31 -1.10
C ALA A 33 -4.70 3.29 -1.73
N LEU A 34 -4.22 2.13 -2.20
CA LEU A 34 -2.95 2.01 -2.91
C LEU A 34 -2.97 2.81 -4.21
N ASN A 35 -4.03 2.70 -5.02
CA ASN A 35 -4.19 3.50 -6.25
C ASN A 35 -4.16 5.00 -5.95
N LEU A 36 -4.78 5.45 -4.86
CA LEU A 36 -4.76 6.86 -4.46
C LEU A 36 -3.37 7.32 -4.04
N LEU A 37 -2.60 6.46 -3.37
CA LEU A 37 -1.22 6.73 -2.99
C LEU A 37 -0.30 6.77 -4.22
N GLU A 38 -0.49 5.87 -5.18
CA GLU A 38 0.23 5.86 -6.46
C GLU A 38 -0.10 7.08 -7.31
N ALA A 39 -1.39 7.45 -7.42
CA ALA A 39 -1.82 8.65 -8.13
C ALA A 39 -1.25 9.95 -7.53
N ARG A 40 -0.88 9.92 -6.25
CA ARG A 40 -0.19 11.02 -5.56
C ARG A 40 1.33 10.97 -5.71
N GLY A 41 1.86 9.96 -6.40
CA GLY A 41 3.30 9.73 -6.58
C GLY A 41 4.01 9.32 -5.29
N LEU A 42 3.27 8.79 -4.31
CA LEU A 42 3.83 8.38 -3.01
C LEU A 42 4.36 6.95 -3.02
N ILE A 43 3.84 6.11 -3.92
CA ILE A 43 4.21 4.69 -4.09
C ILE A 43 4.16 4.33 -5.58
N SER A 44 4.78 3.22 -5.98
CA SER A 44 4.65 2.63 -7.32
C SER A 44 4.20 1.17 -7.22
N ILE A 45 3.11 0.80 -7.89
CA ILE A 45 2.52 -0.53 -7.78
C ILE A 45 2.93 -1.39 -8.99
N GLU A 46 3.92 -2.27 -8.83
CA GLU A 46 4.19 -3.31 -9.83
C GLU A 46 3.26 -4.51 -9.63
N HIS A 47 2.24 -4.63 -10.48
CA HIS A 47 1.34 -5.77 -10.52
C HIS A 47 2.12 -7.08 -10.72
N GLY A 48 2.19 -7.91 -9.66
CA GLY A 48 2.84 -9.22 -9.66
C GLY A 48 4.19 -9.29 -8.94
N ARG A 49 4.78 -8.16 -8.51
CA ARG A 49 6.04 -8.14 -7.73
C ARG A 49 5.95 -7.41 -6.38
N GLY A 50 4.83 -6.77 -6.09
CA GLY A 50 4.63 -5.96 -4.88
C GLY A 50 4.79 -4.48 -5.21
N ALA A 51 4.21 -3.62 -4.37
CA ALA A 51 4.39 -2.18 -4.51
C ALA A 51 5.69 -1.74 -3.81
N VAL A 52 6.40 -0.76 -4.37
CA VAL A 52 7.67 -0.18 -3.89
C VAL A 52 7.56 1.33 -3.74
#